data_AF-X1Q5R4-F1
#
_entry.id   AF-X1Q5R4-F1
#
_cell.length_a   1.000
_cell.length_b   1.000
_cell.length_c   1.000
_cell.angle_alpha   90.00
_cell.angle_beta   90.00
_cell.angle_gamma   90.00
#
_symmetry.space_group_name_H-M   'P 1'
#
loop_
_entity.id
_entity.type
_entity.pdbx_description
1 polymer ?
#
loop_
_entity_poly.entity_id
_entity_poly.type
_entity_poly.pdbx_seq_one_letter_code
_entity_poly.pdbx_strand_id
1 'polypeptide(L)' 'MDRLRFYIEKEFTLNDIFLAVNLGAHQRISFELLLRDRERGLDWTMILKQRNIQEEKLFLPFKSEKKYKNKPVIK' A
#
# COMPACT_ATOMS: atom_id res chain seq x y z
N MET A 1 -7.18 -0.72 18.33
CA MET A 1 -5.84 -1.37 18.36
C MET A 1 -5.91 -2.85 17.97
N ASP A 2 -7.08 -3.48 17.99
CA ASP A 2 -7.23 -4.93 17.84
C ASP A 2 -6.96 -5.47 16.44
N ARG A 3 -7.29 -4.71 15.38
CA ARG A 3 -7.07 -5.16 13.99
C ARG A 3 -5.58 -5.23 13.62
N LEU A 4 -4.79 -4.25 14.05
CA LEU A 4 -3.35 -4.25 13.78
C LEU A 4 -2.66 -5.44 14.46
N ARG A 5 -3.05 -5.70 15.72
CA ARG A 5 -2.58 -6.85 16.48
C ARG A 5 -2.97 -8.17 15.81
N PHE A 6 -4.22 -8.29 15.35
CA PHE A 6 -4.68 -9.45 14.59
C PHE A 6 -3.84 -9.74 13.33
N TYR A 7 -3.46 -8.72 12.56
CA TYR A 7 -2.62 -8.91 11.37
C TYR A 7 -1.19 -9.30 11.73
N ILE A 8 -0.62 -8.72 12.78
CA ILE A 8 0.71 -9.12 13.28
C ILE A 8 0.69 -10.58 13.78
N GLU A 9 -0.38 -11.00 14.48
CA GLU A 9 -0.59 -12.40 14.89
C GLU A 9 -0.73 -13.36 13.70
N LYS A 10 -1.16 -12.85 12.54
CA LYS A 10 -1.22 -13.55 11.26
C LYS A 10 0.08 -13.45 10.45
N GLU A 11 1.17 -13.01 11.08
CA GLU A 11 2.50 -12.86 10.48
C GLU A 11 2.58 -11.83 9.34
N PHE A 12 1.60 -10.93 9.24
CA PHE A 12 1.72 -9.80 8.33
C PHE A 12 2.76 -8.82 8.83
N THR A 13 3.69 -8.46 7.95
CA THR A 13 4.64 -7.38 8.23
C THR A 13 3.93 -6.03 8.18
N LEU A 14 4.49 -5.03 8.85
CA LEU A 14 4.00 -3.65 8.73
C LEU A 14 3.99 -3.17 7.27
N ASN A 15 4.96 -3.62 6.46
CA ASN A 15 5.01 -3.31 5.03
C ASN A 15 3.83 -3.90 4.27
N ASP A 16 3.43 -5.14 4.57
CA ASP A 16 2.24 -5.75 3.97
C ASP A 16 0.99 -4.91 4.27
N ILE A 17 0.83 -4.47 5.52
CA ILE A 17 -0.31 -3.68 5.97
C ILE A 17 -0.31 -2.31 5.29
N PHE A 18 0.82 -1.60 5.27
CA PHE A 18 0.93 -0.30 4.62
C PHE A 18 0.65 -0.39 3.11
N LEU A 19 1.19 -1.41 2.45
CA LEU A 19 0.99 -1.62 1.02
C LEU A 19 -0.47 -1.92 0.70
N ALA A 20 -1.12 -2.79 1.49
CA ALA A 20 -2.53 -3.10 1.33
C ALA A 20 -3.43 -1.86 1.56
N VAL A 21 -3.12 -1.02 2.55
CA VAL A 21 -3.83 0.24 2.81
C VAL A 21 -3.67 1.21 1.64
N ASN A 22 -2.45 1.42 1.14
CA ASN A 22 -2.18 2.29 0.01
C ASN A 22 -2.89 1.81 -1.26
N LEU A 23 -2.81 0.52 -1.55
CA LEU A 23 -3.52 -0.11 -2.66
C LEU A 23 -5.03 0.08 -2.55
N GLY A 24 -5.59 -0.07 -1.35
CA GLY A 24 -7.03 0.14 -1.17
C GLY A 24 -7.46 1.59 -1.35
N ALA A 25 -6.68 2.53 -0.82
CA ALA A 25 -6.94 3.96 -0.97
C ALA A 25 -6.82 4.44 -2.43
N HIS A 26 -5.87 3.91 -3.21
CA HIS A 26 -5.55 4.42 -4.54
C HIS A 26 -6.16 3.63 -5.70
N GLN A 27 -6.32 2.32 -5.55
CA GLN A 27 -6.79 1.43 -6.62
C GLN A 27 -8.22 0.92 -6.38
N ARG A 28 -8.90 1.39 -5.31
CA ARG A 28 -10.25 0.94 -4.89
C ARG A 28 -10.34 -0.58 -4.67
N ILE A 29 -9.23 -1.19 -4.26
CA ILE A 29 -9.18 -2.61 -3.94
C ILE A 29 -9.49 -2.78 -2.45
N SER A 30 -10.34 -3.73 -2.07
CA SER A 30 -10.56 -3.98 -0.65
C SER A 30 -9.25 -4.44 0.00
N PHE A 31 -8.92 -3.80 1.12
CA PHE A 31 -7.80 -4.15 1.97
C PHE A 31 -7.86 -5.63 2.39
N GLU A 32 -9.04 -6.12 2.75
CA GLU A 32 -9.28 -7.52 3.14
C GLU A 32 -9.02 -8.50 2.00
N LEU A 33 -9.29 -8.12 0.74
CA LEU A 33 -8.96 -8.96 -0.42
C LEU A 33 -7.45 -9.11 -0.60
N LEU A 34 -6.69 -8.01 -0.44
CA LEU A 34 -5.24 -8.03 -0.57
C LEU A 34 -4.58 -8.87 0.53
N LEU A 35 -5.09 -8.75 1.76
CA LEU A 35 -4.63 -9.58 2.86
C LEU A 35 -4.97 -11.06 2.62
N ARG A 36 -6.18 -11.39 2.13
CA ARG A 36 -6.52 -12.79 1.80
C ARG A 36 -5.60 -13.38 0.72
N ASP A 37 -5.20 -12.59 -0.27
CA ASP A 37 -4.26 -13.04 -1.30
C ASP A 37 -2.88 -13.33 -0.70
N ARG A 38 -2.41 -12.49 0.23
CA ARG A 38 -1.18 -12.75 1.00
C ARG A 38 -1.31 -13.95 1.94
N GLU A 39 -2.44 -14.15 2.61
CA GLU A 39 -2.71 -15.35 3.44
C GLU A 39 -2.66 -16.64 2.62
N ARG A 40 -2.96 -16.56 1.32
CA ARG A 40 -2.83 -17.68 0.37
C ARG A 40 -1.39 -17.91 -0.11
N GLY A 41 -0.43 -17.16 0.43
CA GLY A 41 0.99 -17.29 0.11
C GLY A 41 1.42 -16.56 -1.16
N LEU A 42 0.55 -15.74 -1.78
CA LEU A 42 0.95 -14.91 -2.92
C LEU A 42 1.86 -13.78 -2.42
N ASP A 43 2.98 -13.54 -3.08
CA ASP A 43 3.75 -12.32 -2.85
C ASP A 43 3.07 -11.09 -3.48
N TRP A 44 3.52 -9.89 -3.11
CA TRP A 44 2.95 -8.66 -3.64
C TRP A 44 3.12 -8.53 -5.14
N THR A 45 4.26 -8.90 -5.71
CA THR A 45 4.51 -8.82 -7.15
C THR A 45 3.49 -9.66 -7.94
N MET A 46 3.16 -10.86 -7.46
CA MET A 46 2.12 -11.71 -8.03
C MET A 46 0.74 -11.06 -7.94
N ILE A 47 0.38 -10.52 -6.77
CA ILE A 47 -0.92 -9.85 -6.54
C ILE A 47 -1.07 -8.64 -7.48
N LEU A 48 -0.01 -7.84 -7.60
CA LEU A 48 0.02 -6.65 -8.44
C LEU A 48 -0.11 -7.01 -9.92
N LYS A 49 0.63 -8.03 -10.37
CA LYS A 49 0.57 -8.53 -11.74
C LYS A 49 -0.82 -9.07 -12.09
N GLN A 50 -1.42 -9.87 -11.21
CA GLN A 50 -2.78 -10.40 -11.41
C GLN A 50 -3.84 -9.29 -11.52
N ARG A 51 -3.63 -8.18 -10.83
CA ARG A 51 -4.55 -7.04 -10.81
C ARG A 51 -4.17 -5.94 -11.80
N ASN A 52 -3.16 -6.17 -12.65
CA ASN A 52 -2.63 -5.22 -13.63
C ASN A 52 -2.25 -3.86 -13.03
N ILE A 53 -1.65 -3.88 -11.84
CA ILE A 53 -1.20 -2.69 -11.10
C ILE A 53 0.29 -2.52 -11.34
N GLN A 54 0.68 -1.35 -11.86
CA GLN A 54 2.09 -1.00 -11.99
C GLN A 54 2.70 -0.67 -10.63
N GLU A 55 3.86 -1.25 -10.33
CA GLU A 55 4.58 -1.06 -9.05
C GLU A 55 4.91 0.41 -8.75
N GLU A 56 5.15 1.22 -9.78
CA GLU A 56 5.40 2.66 -9.67
C GLU A 56 4.26 3.41 -8.94
N LYS A 57 3.03 2.87 -8.97
CA LYS A 57 1.86 3.49 -8.30
C LYS A 57 1.76 3.13 -6.81
N LEU A 58 2.65 2.30 -6.27
CA LEU A 58 2.63 1.85 -4.87
C LEU A 58 3.40 2.75 -3.92
N PHE A 59 4.45 3.39 -4.44
CA PHE A 59 5.39 4.20 -3.65
C PHE A 59 5.24 5.69 -3.89
N LEU A 60 4.41 6.10 -4.84
CA LEU A 60 4.16 7.52 -5.08
C LEU A 60 3.14 8.04 -4.05
N PRO A 61 3.53 8.95 -3.14
CA PRO A 61 2.55 9.68 -2.37
C PRO A 61 1.63 10.40 -3.37
N PHE A 62 0.33 10.09 -3.31
CA PHE A 62 -0.68 10.69 -4.16
C PHE A 62 -0.52 12.22 -4.21
N LYS A 63 -0.01 12.70 -5.34
CA LYS A 63 0.21 14.12 -5.65
C LYS A 63 0.91 14.91 -4.53
N SER A 64 2.16 14.59 -4.24
CA SER A 64 3.07 15.60 -3.69
C SER A 64 3.65 16.56 -4.73
N GLU A 65 3.31 16.41 -6.02
CA GLU A 65 3.71 17.36 -7.08
C GLU A 65 3.23 18.81 -6.85
N LYS A 66 2.33 19.06 -5.89
CA LYS A 66 1.87 20.42 -5.55
C LYS A 66 2.22 20.92 -4.15
N LYS A 67 2.82 20.13 -3.26
CA LYS A 67 3.07 20.58 -1.87
C LYS A 67 4.53 20.65 -1.41
N TYR A 68 5.47 20.05 -2.14
CA TYR A 68 6.91 20.30 -1.92
C TYR A 68 7.53 21.04 -3.11
N LYS A 69 6.84 22.06 -3.65
CA LYS A 69 7.59 23.19 -4.18
C LYS A 69 8.19 23.88 -2.96
N ASN A 70 9.44 23.52 -2.63
CA ASN A 70 10.32 24.42 -1.92
C ASN A 70 10.26 25.75 -2.68
N LYS A 71 9.40 26.66 -2.25
CA LYS A 71 9.53 28.06 -2.65
C LYS A 71 10.93 28.45 -2.21
N PRO A 72 11.76 29.04 -3.07
CA PRO A 72 13.01 29.60 -2.61
C PRO A 72 12.60 30.73 -1.66
N VAL A 73 12.80 30.54 -0.36
CA VAL A 73 12.78 31.68 0.58
C VAL A 73 14.11 32.38 0.37
N ILE A 74 14.17 33.17 -0.70
CA ILE A 74 15.19 34.19 -0.85
C ILE A 74 14.68 35.41 -0.07
N LYS A 75 15.37 35.75 1.00
CA LYS A 75 15.51 37.11 1.48
C LYS A 75 16.98 37.35 1.76
#